data_AF-A0A0C4WPY1-F1
#
_entry.id   AF-A0A0C4WPY1-F1
#
_cell.length_a   1.000
_cell.length_b   1.000
_cell.length_c   1.000
_cell.angle_alpha   90.00
_cell.angle_beta   90.00
_cell.angle_gamma   90.00
#
_symmetry.space_group_name_H-M   'P 1'
#
loop_
_entity.id
_entity.type
_entity.pdbx_description
1 polymer ?
#
loop_
_entity_poly.entity_id
_entity_poly.type
_entity_poly.pdbx_seq_one_letter_code
_entity_poly.pdbx_strand_id
1 'polypeptide(L)' 'MSEEHDDSRPLPPEPPQEGECCEDGCGEACVWEQYHEARAEYARALAEWQARQAPEPAG' A
#
# COMPACT_ATOMS: atom_id res chain seq x y z
N MET A 1 -11.65 -21.86 10.89
CA MET A 1 -12.19 -21.13 9.73
C MET A 1 -11.13 -20.15 9.32
N SER A 2 -10.52 -20.37 8.16
CA SER A 2 -9.82 -19.40 7.31
C SER A 2 -8.93 -18.35 7.99
N GLU A 3 -7.82 -18.79 8.59
CA GLU A 3 -6.68 -17.93 8.98
C GLU A 3 -5.84 -17.48 7.75
N GLU A 4 -6.19 -17.95 6.54
CA GLU A 4 -5.47 -17.70 5.27
C GLU A 4 -5.50 -16.23 4.78
N HIS A 5 -6.23 -15.33 5.45
CA HIS A 5 -6.34 -13.94 4.98
C HIS A 5 -5.12 -13.08 5.35
N ASP A 6 -4.36 -13.45 6.39
CA ASP A 6 -3.22 -12.66 6.90
C ASP A 6 -1.95 -12.78 6.04
N ASP A 7 -1.87 -13.83 5.23
CA ASP A 7 -0.74 -14.07 4.31
C ASP A 7 -0.97 -13.50 2.90
N SER A 8 -2.09 -12.82 2.68
CA SER A 8 -2.33 -12.17 1.40
C SER A 8 -1.36 -11.02 1.21
N ARG A 9 -0.61 -11.05 0.10
CA ARG A 9 0.30 -9.96 -0.24
C ARG A 9 -0.49 -8.65 -0.28
N PRO A 10 -0.04 -7.59 0.42
CA PRO A 10 -0.70 -6.30 0.29
C PRO A 10 -0.68 -5.89 -1.19
N LEU A 11 -1.75 -5.25 -1.66
CA LEU A 11 -1.79 -4.68 -3.01
C LEU A 11 -1.32 -3.23 -2.97
N PRO A 12 -0.49 -2.80 -3.94
CA PRO A 12 -0.06 -1.42 -4.01
C PRO A 12 -1.29 -0.52 -4.26
N PRO A 13 -1.37 0.66 -3.65
CA PRO A 13 -2.41 1.61 -3.99
C PRO A 13 -2.26 2.03 -5.46
N GLU A 14 -3.39 2.18 -6.14
CA GLU A 14 -3.41 2.71 -7.50
C GLU A 14 -3.12 4.22 -7.48
N PRO A 15 -2.23 4.71 -8.36
CA PRO A 15 -1.96 6.13 -8.45
C PRO A 15 -3.22 6.88 -8.89
N PRO A 16 -3.53 8.03 -8.26
CA PRO A 16 -4.64 8.85 -8.69
C PRO A 16 -4.41 9.35 -10.12
N GLN A 17 -5.48 9.44 -10.91
CA GLN A 17 -5.37 10.02 -12.24
C GLN A 17 -5.24 11.55 -12.18
N GLU A 18 -4.64 12.12 -13.21
CA GLU A 18 -4.47 13.58 -13.36
C GLU A 18 -5.79 14.36 -13.24
N GLY A 19 -6.93 13.77 -13.63
CA GLY A 19 -8.26 14.36 -13.46
C GLY A 19 -8.95 14.11 -12.12
N GLU A 20 -8.37 13.31 -11.21
CA GLU A 20 -8.91 13.10 -9.85
C GLU A 20 -8.38 14.14 -8.86
N CYS A 21 -7.20 14.69 -9.14
CA CYS A 21 -6.73 15.87 -8.43
C CYS A 21 -7.58 17.05 -8.91
N CYS A 22 -8.36 17.64 -8.00
CA CYS A 22 -9.05 18.89 -8.30
C CYS A 22 -7.99 20.01 -8.34
N GLU A 23 -7.33 20.15 -9.49
CA GLU A 23 -6.23 21.09 -9.76
C GLU A 23 -6.63 22.57 -9.53
N ASP A 24 -7.92 22.81 -9.29
CA ASP A 24 -8.57 24.12 -9.10
C ASP A 24 -9.00 24.39 -7.65
N GLY A 25 -8.52 23.60 -6.66
CA GLY A 25 -8.75 23.95 -5.25
C GLY A 25 -8.92 22.80 -4.26
N CYS A 26 -8.27 21.64 -4.47
CA CYS A 26 -8.05 20.76 -3.34
C CYS A 26 -7.02 21.41 -2.40
N GLY A 27 -7.51 22.07 -1.34
CA GLY A 27 -6.68 22.58 -0.25
C GLY A 27 -6.02 21.42 0.52
N GLU A 28 -6.55 21.10 1.71
CA GLU A 28 -5.95 20.10 2.62
C GLU A 28 -6.27 18.63 2.27
N ALA A 29 -7.11 18.38 1.25
CA ALA A 29 -7.55 17.05 0.83
C ALA A 29 -6.89 16.59 -0.48
N CYS A 30 -5.56 16.79 -0.60
CA CYS A 30 -4.83 16.40 -1.79
C CYS A 30 -4.81 14.87 -1.93
N VAL A 31 -5.35 14.37 -3.05
CA VAL A 31 -5.36 12.92 -3.36
C VAL A 31 -3.94 12.36 -3.44
N TRP A 32 -2.96 13.20 -3.81
CA TRP A 32 -1.56 12.81 -3.82
C TRP A 32 -1.02 12.57 -2.41
N GLU A 33 -1.35 13.41 -1.43
CA GLU A 33 -0.92 13.20 -0.04
C GLU A 33 -1.50 11.91 0.53
N GLN A 34 -2.80 11.67 0.32
CA GLN A 34 -3.47 10.42 0.68
C GLN A 34 -2.81 9.22 0.01
N TYR A 35 -2.46 9.34 -1.27
CA TYR A 35 -1.76 8.29 -2.01
C TYR A 35 -0.35 8.04 -1.47
N HIS A 36 0.40 9.09 -1.14
CA HIS A 36 1.74 8.98 -0.57
C HIS A 36 1.72 8.31 0.82
N GLU A 37 0.75 8.65 1.67
CA GLU A 37 0.55 8.00 2.96
C GLU A 37 0.18 6.52 2.78
N ALA A 38 -0.80 6.22 1.93
CA ALA A 38 -1.19 4.86 1.62
C ALA A 38 -0.02 4.03 1.05
N ARG A 39 0.85 4.63 0.23
CA ARG A 39 2.07 4.00 -0.26
C ARG A 39 3.09 3.71 0.83
N ALA A 40 3.24 4.62 1.80
CA ALA A 40 4.15 4.42 2.92
C ALA A 40 3.70 3.24 3.79
N GLU A 41 2.40 3.18 4.11
CA GLU A 41 1.82 2.06 4.86
C GLU A 41 1.90 0.75 4.08
N TYR A 42 1.62 0.78 2.77
CA TYR A 42 1.81 -0.36 1.88
C TYR A 42 3.25 -0.89 1.91
N ALA A 43 4.25 -0.01 1.82
CA ALA A 43 5.65 -0.41 1.81
C ALA A 43 6.06 -1.09 3.12
N ARG A 44 5.56 -0.60 4.26
CA ARG A 44 5.77 -1.23 5.58
C ARG A 44 5.14 -2.61 5.63
N ALA A 45 3.85 -2.71 5.30
CA ALA A 45 3.12 -3.99 5.29
C ALA A 45 3.76 -5.01 4.33
N LEU A 46 4.23 -4.55 3.17
CA LEU A 46 4.90 -5.38 2.18
C LEU A 46 6.25 -5.90 2.69
N ALA A 47 7.03 -5.07 3.38
CA ALA A 47 8.32 -5.50 3.95
C ALA A 47 8.11 -6.58 5.01
N GLU A 48 7.12 -6.42 5.88
CA GLU A 48 6.78 -7.43 6.88
C GLU A 48 6.25 -8.72 6.23
N TRP A 49 5.43 -8.60 5.19
CA TRP A 49 4.95 -9.74 4.41
C TRP A 49 6.11 -10.48 3.74
N GLN A 50 7.04 -9.77 3.12
CA GLN A 50 8.23 -10.37 2.51
C GLN A 50 9.12 -11.07 3.54
N ALA A 51 9.24 -10.54 4.76
CA ALA A 51 10.01 -11.16 5.83
C ALA A 51 9.38 -12.48 6.29
N ARG A 52 8.05 -12.55 6.35
CA ARG A 52 7.30 -13.78 6.66
C ARG A 52 7.36 -14.81 5.52
N GLN A 53 7.37 -14.32 4.28
CA GLN A 53 7.39 -15.13 3.06
C GLN A 53 8.77 -15.58 2.64
N ALA A 54 9.82 -14.92 3.12
CA ALA A 54 11.19 -15.33 2.86
C ALA A 54 11.31 -16.79 3.32
N PRO A 55 11.49 -17.75 2.40
CA PRO A 55 11.67 -19.12 2.81
C PRO A 55 12.92 -19.13 3.67
N GLU A 56 12.82 -19.66 4.89
CA GLU A 56 14.00 -19.93 5.69
C GLU A 56 15.01 -20.62 4.77
N PRO A 57 16.25 -20.09 4.62
CA PRO A 57 17.22 -20.74 3.76
C PRO A 57 17.40 -22.14 4.31
N ALA A 58 16.86 -23.12 3.59
CA ALA A 58 16.82 -24.51 3.99
C ALA A 58 18.24 -24.94 4.38
N GLY A 59 18.45 -25.09 5.69
CA GLY A 59 19.64 -25.67 6.29
C GLY A 59 19.54 -27.18 6.31
#